data_AF-A0A183U6M5-F1
#
_entry.id   AF-A0A183U6M5-F1
#
_cell.length_a   1.000
_cell.length_b   1.000
_cell.length_c   1.000
_cell.angle_alpha   90.00
_cell.angle_beta   90.00
_cell.angle_gamma   90.00
#
_symmetry.space_group_name_H-M   'P 1'
#
loop_
_entity.id
_entity.type
_entity.pdbx_description
1 polymer ?
#
loop_
_entity_poly.entity_id
_entity_poly.type
_entity_poly.pdbx_seq_one_letter_code
_entity_poly.pdbx_strand_id
1 'polypeptide(L)'
;MTDRSIFTILKMKQFIEVGLIIYSSKSRKKLVVQMDDEPDKESFLKTIDRLPYFGGITATGAALDLSLQALEKRRLDKRTVVVVLTDGFSFDRVQEPSKQLHALPNVITIAAGVADPYRRLVNVIAH
;
A
#
# COMPACT_ATOMS: atom_id res chain seq x y z
N MET A 1 -8.54 -8.96 -20.80
CA MET A 1 -7.21 -8.73 -20.25
C MET A 1 -7.43 -8.19 -18.85
N THR A 2 -7.43 -9.07 -17.85
CA THR A 2 -7.84 -8.80 -16.47
C THR A 2 -6.61 -8.33 -15.71
N ASP A 3 -6.48 -7.01 -15.59
CA ASP A 3 -5.40 -6.39 -14.83
C ASP A 3 -5.63 -6.62 -13.33
N ARG A 4 -4.55 -6.97 -12.61
CA ARG A 4 -4.57 -7.38 -11.20
C ARG A 4 -3.93 -6.29 -10.35
N SER A 5 -4.71 -5.33 -9.85
CA SER A 5 -4.31 -4.49 -8.73
C SER A 5 -4.62 -5.21 -7.40
N ILE A 6 -3.82 -6.21 -7.04
CA ILE A 6 -3.77 -6.76 -5.69
C ILE A 6 -2.40 -6.44 -5.15
N PHE A 7 -2.29 -5.69 -4.06
CA PHE A 7 -0.98 -5.59 -3.43
C PHE A 7 -0.95 -5.39 -1.92
N THR A 8 0.16 -5.92 -1.42
CA THR A 8 0.39 -6.50 -0.12
C THR A 8 1.67 -5.89 0.45
N ILE A 9 1.63 -5.48 1.72
CA ILE A 9 2.85 -5.15 2.46
C ILE A 9 3.59 -6.47 2.74
N LEU A 10 4.78 -6.65 2.15
CA LEU A 10 5.56 -7.88 2.26
C LEU A 10 6.62 -7.82 3.37
N LYS A 11 6.67 -8.92 4.11
CA LYS A 11 7.56 -9.23 5.23
C LYS A 11 8.97 -9.57 4.75
N MET A 12 9.96 -8.75 5.12
CA MET A 12 11.35 -9.17 5.22
C MET A 12 11.60 -9.81 6.60
N LYS A 13 12.56 -10.73 6.67
CA LYS A 13 12.86 -11.77 7.70
C LYS A 13 12.68 -11.46 9.21
N GLN A 14 12.33 -10.25 9.64
CA GLN A 14 12.21 -9.82 11.05
C GLN A 14 11.01 -8.91 11.37
N PHE A 15 10.05 -8.66 10.46
CA PHE A 15 8.89 -7.84 10.79
C PHE A 15 7.78 -8.65 11.50
N ILE A 16 7.38 -8.15 12.67
CA ILE A 16 6.42 -8.76 13.61
C ILE A 16 4.95 -8.39 13.23
N GLU A 17 4.76 -7.35 12.41
CA GLU A 17 3.47 -6.69 12.15
C GLU A 17 3.30 -6.37 10.66
N VAL A 18 2.11 -6.59 10.08
CA VAL A 18 1.81 -6.36 8.66
C VAL A 18 0.42 -5.77 8.50
N GLY A 19 0.29 -4.69 7.72
CA GLY A 19 -1.02 -4.13 7.32
C GLY A 19 -1.33 -4.38 5.84
N LEU A 20 -2.60 -4.29 5.45
CA LEU A 20 -3.02 -4.52 4.06
C LEU A 20 -4.13 -3.56 3.64
N ILE A 21 -3.89 -2.76 2.61
CA ILE A 21 -4.89 -1.88 2.02
C ILE A 21 -5.16 -2.30 0.58
N ILE A 22 -6.44 -2.47 0.24
CA ILE A 22 -6.90 -2.64 -1.14
C ILE A 22 -7.63 -1.38 -1.59
N TYR A 23 -7.51 -1.01 -2.87
CA TYR A 23 -8.13 0.20 -3.40
C TYR A 23 -8.44 0.14 -4.90
N SER A 24 -9.42 0.93 -5.32
CA SER A 24 -9.62 1.35 -6.72
C SER A 24 -9.91 2.85 -6.75
N SER A 25 -11.08 3.29 -6.29
CA SER A 25 -11.46 4.70 -6.23
C SER A 25 -11.35 5.30 -4.83
N LYS A 26 -11.55 6.62 -4.72
CA LYS A 26 -11.59 7.32 -3.42
C LYS A 26 -12.61 6.73 -2.44
N SER A 27 -13.73 6.21 -2.94
CA SER A 27 -14.79 5.57 -2.13
C SER A 27 -14.62 4.05 -2.00
N ARG A 28 -13.79 3.42 -2.83
CA ARG A 28 -13.53 1.97 -2.80
C ARG A 28 -12.08 1.71 -2.39
N LYS A 29 -11.81 1.94 -1.11
CA LYS A 29 -10.56 1.59 -0.44
C LYS A 29 -10.86 0.98 0.93
N LYS A 30 -10.08 -0.01 1.35
CA LYS A 30 -10.31 -0.73 2.62
C LYS A 30 -9.00 -1.18 3.23
N LEU A 31 -8.85 -0.92 4.52
CA LEU A 31 -7.86 -1.56 5.38
C LEU A 31 -8.39 -2.96 5.73
N VAL A 32 -7.78 -3.99 5.14
CA VAL A 32 -8.19 -5.39 5.24
C VAL A 32 -7.53 -6.07 6.44
N VAL A 33 -6.29 -5.69 6.72
CA VAL A 33 -5.50 -6.19 7.85
C VAL A 33 -4.90 -4.98 8.56
N GLN A 34 -5.16 -4.81 9.86
CA GLN A 34 -4.45 -3.82 10.68
C GLN A 34 -3.05 -4.36 11.01
N MET A 35 -2.10 -3.46 11.29
CA MET A 35 -0.71 -3.87 11.56
C MET A 35 -0.59 -4.83 12.76
N ASP A 36 -1.50 -4.76 13.72
CA ASP A 36 -1.54 -5.50 14.98
C ASP A 36 -2.48 -6.73 14.97
N ASP A 37 -3.23 -6.98 13.89
CA ASP A 37 -4.30 -7.98 13.87
C ASP A 37 -3.81 -9.41 13.56
N GLU A 38 -2.84 -9.59 12.66
CA GLU A 38 -2.51 -10.92 12.10
C GLU A 38 -1.14 -11.44 12.59
N PRO A 39 -1.13 -12.49 13.44
CA PRO A 39 0.09 -12.94 14.10
C PRO A 39 0.98 -13.82 13.21
N ASP A 40 0.41 -14.49 12.20
CA ASP A 40 1.13 -15.49 11.41
C ASP A 40 0.97 -15.36 9.89
N LYS A 41 1.97 -15.91 9.19
CA LYS A 41 2.12 -15.79 7.73
C LYS A 41 1.00 -16.53 6.98
N GLU A 42 0.50 -17.64 7.49
CA GLU A 42 -0.46 -18.48 6.78
C GLU A 42 -1.84 -17.83 6.75
N SER A 43 -2.29 -17.28 7.89
CA SER A 43 -3.52 -16.49 7.97
C SER A 43 -3.49 -15.31 7.00
N PHE A 44 -2.38 -14.55 7.02
CA PHE A 44 -2.19 -13.42 6.12
C PHE A 44 -2.27 -13.80 4.63
N LEU A 45 -1.63 -14.90 4.23
CA LEU A 45 -1.69 -15.39 2.84
C LEU A 45 -3.12 -15.82 2.46
N LYS A 46 -3.84 -16.51 3.34
CA LYS A 46 -5.26 -16.86 3.10
C LYS A 46 -6.15 -15.63 2.93
N THR A 47 -5.86 -14.55 3.67
CA THR A 47 -6.57 -13.27 3.51
C THR A 47 -6.29 -12.65 2.14
N ILE A 48 -5.03 -12.67 1.69
CA ILE A 48 -4.65 -12.20 0.34
C ILE A 48 -5.37 -12.99 -0.75
N ASP A 49 -5.41 -14.32 -0.64
CA ASP A 49 -6.04 -15.19 -1.63
C ASP A 49 -7.55 -14.96 -1.79
N ARG A 50 -8.20 -14.34 -0.80
CA ARG A 50 -9.64 -14.06 -0.77
C ARG A 50 -9.99 -12.62 -1.13
N LEU A 51 -9.01 -11.77 -1.44
CA LEU A 51 -9.26 -10.36 -1.72
C LEU A 51 -10.15 -10.18 -2.96
N PRO A 52 -11.18 -9.32 -2.88
CA PRO A 52 -12.00 -9.01 -4.04
C PRO A 52 -11.21 -8.14 -5.04
N TYR A 53 -11.47 -8.35 -6.33
CA TYR A 53 -10.98 -7.47 -7.37
C TYR A 53 -11.85 -6.21 -7.45
N PHE A 54 -11.23 -5.04 -7.28
CA PHE A 54 -11.89 -3.76 -7.50
C PHE A 54 -11.46 -3.19 -8.86
N GLY A 55 -12.26 -3.42 -9.90
CA GLY A 55 -12.07 -2.73 -11.18
C GLY A 55 -12.45 -1.25 -11.11
N GLY A 56 -12.07 -0.48 -12.13
CA GLY A 56 -12.43 0.94 -12.28
C GLY A 56 -11.21 1.86 -12.30
N ILE A 57 -11.40 3.11 -11.88
CA ILE A 57 -10.30 4.08 -11.76
C ILE A 57 -9.34 3.66 -10.64
N THR A 58 -8.11 4.17 -10.72
CA THR A 58 -7.08 4.03 -9.69
C THR A 58 -6.91 5.36 -8.95
N ALA A 59 -7.01 5.34 -7.63
CA ALA A 59 -6.91 6.49 -6.73
C ALA A 59 -5.86 6.19 -5.65
N THR A 60 -4.61 6.11 -6.08
CA THR A 60 -3.44 5.79 -5.24
C THR A 60 -3.22 6.84 -4.16
N GLY A 61 -3.45 8.13 -4.44
CA GLY A 61 -3.32 9.19 -3.43
C GLY A 61 -4.21 8.94 -2.22
N ALA A 62 -5.48 8.60 -2.46
CA ALA A 62 -6.42 8.26 -1.39
C ALA A 62 -6.03 6.97 -0.63
N ALA A 63 -5.32 6.03 -1.27
CA ALA A 63 -4.79 4.85 -0.59
C ALA A 63 -3.57 5.20 0.29
N LEU A 64 -2.71 6.11 -0.18
CA LEU A 64 -1.62 6.64 0.62
C LEU A 64 -2.12 7.41 1.85
N ASP A 65 -3.18 8.22 1.71
CA ASP A 65 -3.84 8.88 2.86
C ASP A 65 -4.33 7.88 3.90
N LEU A 66 -4.92 6.76 3.46
CA LEU A 66 -5.36 5.70 4.37
C LEU A 66 -4.15 4.98 5.01
N SER A 67 -3.04 4.86 4.30
CA SER A 67 -1.81 4.29 4.86
C SER A 67 -1.23 5.19 5.96
N LEU A 68 -1.27 6.52 5.80
CA LEU A 68 -0.85 7.46 6.86
C LEU A 68 -1.63 7.22 8.16
N GLN A 69 -2.95 7.06 8.06
CA GLN A 69 -3.81 6.74 9.21
C GLN A 69 -3.48 5.37 9.81
N ALA A 70 -3.29 4.34 8.99
CA ALA A 70 -2.93 3.00 9.46
C ALA A 70 -1.58 2.99 10.20
N LEU A 71 -0.63 3.82 9.76
CA LEU A 71 0.69 3.94 10.35
C LEU A 71 0.72 4.69 11.69
N GLU A 72 -0.36 5.34 12.12
CA GLU A 72 -0.43 5.95 13.46
C GLU A 72 -0.28 4.91 14.58
N LYS A 73 -0.68 3.66 14.33
CA LYS A 73 -0.58 2.54 15.29
C LYS A 73 0.75 1.80 15.25
N ARG A 74 1.69 2.19 14.38
CA ARG A 74 2.94 1.46 14.20
C ARG A 74 3.89 1.64 15.39
N ARG A 75 4.81 0.71 15.54
CA ARG A 75 5.94 0.83 16.45
C ARG A 75 7.00 1.79 15.91
N LEU A 76 7.14 2.96 16.53
CA LEU A 76 8.07 4.02 16.09
C LEU A 76 9.55 3.63 16.20
N ASP A 77 9.90 2.69 17.08
CA ASP A 77 11.25 2.15 17.28
C ASP A 77 11.65 1.13 16.21
N LYS A 78 10.73 0.75 15.32
CA LYS A 78 10.97 -0.18 14.21
C LYS A 78 10.94 0.55 12.88
N ARG A 79 11.72 0.03 11.92
CA ARG A 79 11.61 0.44 10.52
C ARG A 79 10.26 0.00 9.98
N THR A 80 9.64 0.83 9.17
CA THR A 80 8.39 0.56 8.47
C THR A 80 8.64 0.68 6.98
N VAL A 81 8.13 -0.28 6.21
CA VAL A 81 8.24 -0.28 4.75
C VAL A 81 6.83 -0.20 4.19
N VAL A 82 6.53 0.87 3.45
CA VAL A 82 5.28 1.01 2.70
C VAL A 82 5.55 0.59 1.28
N VAL A 83 4.89 -0.48 0.83
CA VAL A 83 5.02 -0.96 -0.54
C VAL A 83 3.73 -0.66 -1.28
N VAL A 84 3.82 0.21 -2.29
CA VAL A 84 2.71 0.52 -3.19
C VAL A 84 2.92 -0.20 -4.48
N LEU A 85 1.89 -0.87 -4.93
CA LEU A 85 1.98 -1.56 -6.18
C LEU A 85 0.64 -1.41 -6.91
N THR A 86 0.73 -1.23 -8.22
CA THR A 86 -0.39 -0.77 -9.04
C THR A 86 -0.18 -1.13 -10.50
N ASP A 87 -1.26 -1.38 -11.24
CA ASP A 87 -1.24 -1.65 -12.67
C ASP A 87 -1.65 -0.44 -13.53
N GLY A 88 -2.09 0.67 -12.91
CA GLY A 88 -2.72 1.78 -13.61
C GLY A 88 -2.25 3.18 -13.19
N PHE A 89 -2.63 4.17 -13.99
CA PHE A 89 -2.41 5.58 -13.67
C PHE A 89 -3.37 6.06 -12.58
N SER A 90 -2.84 6.77 -11.59
CA SER A 90 -3.69 7.37 -10.56
C SER A 90 -4.41 8.62 -11.05
N PHE A 91 -5.74 8.66 -10.88
CA PHE A 91 -6.60 9.79 -11.25
C PHE A 91 -6.76 10.84 -10.12
N ASP A 92 -5.91 10.75 -9.10
CA ASP A 92 -5.85 11.71 -8.00
C ASP A 92 -4.40 12.17 -7.71
N ARG A 93 -4.27 13.11 -6.78
CA ARG A 93 -2.96 13.68 -6.41
C ARG A 93 -2.22 12.71 -5.50
N VAL A 94 -1.04 12.30 -5.94
CA VAL A 94 -0.18 11.34 -5.21
C VAL A 94 0.97 12.05 -4.51
N GLN A 95 1.43 13.20 -5.03
CA GLN A 95 2.62 13.90 -4.53
C GLN A 95 2.53 14.27 -3.04
N GLU A 96 1.43 14.88 -2.61
CA GLU A 96 1.30 15.35 -1.23
C GLU A 96 1.27 14.19 -0.20
N PRO A 97 0.43 13.15 -0.36
CA PRO A 97 0.48 12.04 0.60
C PRO A 97 1.79 11.23 0.52
N SER A 98 2.47 11.17 -0.63
CA SER A 98 3.83 10.60 -0.71
C SER A 98 4.83 11.39 0.13
N LYS A 99 4.86 12.73 0.00
CA LYS A 99 5.74 13.59 0.83
C LYS A 99 5.47 13.42 2.32
N GLN A 100 4.20 13.30 2.70
CA GLN A 100 3.82 13.08 4.10
C GLN A 100 4.36 11.73 4.62
N LEU A 101 4.29 10.66 3.82
CA LEU A 101 4.89 9.38 4.17
C LEU A 101 6.41 9.47 4.29
N HIS A 102 7.08 10.17 3.38
CA HIS A 102 8.54 10.37 3.39
C HIS A 102 9.01 11.16 4.61
N ALA A 103 8.17 12.05 5.14
CA ALA A 103 8.45 12.83 6.34
C ALA A 103 8.30 12.01 7.65
N LEU A 104 7.71 10.81 7.60
CA LEU A 104 7.55 9.98 8.79
C LEU A 104 8.89 9.35 9.22
N PRO A 105 9.23 9.35 10.52
CA PRO A 105 10.47 8.76 11.00
C PRO A 105 10.47 7.24 10.81
N ASN A 106 11.61 6.69 10.37
CA ASN A 106 11.81 5.25 10.14
C ASN A 106 10.89 4.64 9.07
N VAL A 107 10.28 5.44 8.19
CA VAL A 107 9.47 4.95 7.06
C VAL A 107 10.30 5.00 5.77
N ILE A 108 10.25 3.92 5.01
CA ILE A 108 10.72 3.89 3.62
C ILE A 108 9.56 3.49 2.71
N THR A 109 9.58 3.96 1.49
CA THR A 109 8.51 3.77 0.51
C THR A 109 9.05 3.13 -0.75
N ILE A 110 8.39 2.06 -1.20
CA ILE A 110 8.75 1.32 -2.41
C ILE A 110 7.53 1.33 -3.31
N ALA A 111 7.74 1.58 -4.61
CA ALA A 111 6.68 1.50 -5.59
C ALA A 111 7.04 0.58 -6.75
N ALA A 112 6.08 -0.21 -7.21
CA ALA A 112 6.21 -1.03 -8.41
C ALA A 112 4.95 -0.97 -9.28
N GLY A 113 5.15 -0.69 -10.57
CA GLY A 113 4.10 -0.56 -11.57
C GLY A 113 4.25 -1.58 -12.70
N VAL A 114 3.14 -2.05 -13.28
CA VAL A 114 3.15 -3.14 -14.28
C VAL A 114 3.40 -2.67 -15.74
N ALA A 115 3.40 -1.37 -16.06
CA ALA A 115 3.74 -0.89 -17.41
C ALA A 115 4.54 0.44 -17.49
N ASP A 116 5.28 0.60 -18.59
CA ASP A 116 6.22 1.71 -18.87
C ASP A 116 5.72 3.15 -18.69
N PRO A 117 4.45 3.53 -19.02
CA PRO A 117 4.00 4.92 -18.82
C PRO A 117 3.89 5.33 -17.34
N TYR A 118 4.06 4.39 -16.39
CA TYR A 118 3.84 4.61 -14.96
C TYR A 118 5.11 4.98 -14.17
N ARG A 119 6.25 5.15 -14.85
CA ARG A 119 7.53 5.54 -14.22
C ARG A 119 7.44 6.81 -13.38
N ARG A 120 6.59 7.78 -13.78
CA ARG A 120 6.34 9.00 -12.97
C ARG A 120 5.67 8.69 -11.64
N LEU A 121 4.72 7.77 -11.59
CA LEU A 121 4.02 7.41 -10.35
C LEU A 121 4.97 6.71 -9.38
N VAL A 122 5.74 5.75 -9.89
CA VAL A 122 6.75 5.03 -9.10
C VAL A 122 7.79 5.99 -8.51
N ASN A 123 8.29 6.94 -9.30
CA ASN A 123 9.29 7.91 -8.85
C ASN A 123 8.75 8.92 -7.80
N VAL A 124 7.43 9.16 -7.77
CA VAL A 124 6.82 10.05 -6.77
C VAL A 124 6.68 9.33 -5.44
N ILE A 125 6.39 8.04 -5.47
CA ILE A 125 6.12 7.26 -4.27
C ILE A 125 7.41 6.71 -3.67
N ALA A 126 8.37 6.25 -4.47
CA ALA A 126 9.57 5.60 -3.96
C ALA A 126 10.59 6.60 -3.37
N HIS A 127 11.01 6.36 -2.13
CA HIS A 127 12.01 7.11 -1.36
C HIS A 127 12.49 6.24 -0.18
#